data_AF-A0AAU9WR38-F1
#
_entry.id   AF-A0AAU9WR38-F1
#
_cell.length_a   1.000
_cell.length_b   1.000
_cell.length_c   1.000
_cell.angle_alpha   90.00
_cell.angle_beta   90.00
_cell.angle_gamma   90.00
#
_symmetry.space_group_name_H-M   'P 1'
#
loop_
_entity.id
_entity.type
_entity.pdbx_description
1 polymer ?
#
loop_
_entity_poly.entity_id
_entity_poly.type
_entity_poly.pdbx_seq_one_letter_code
_entity_poly.pdbx_strand_id
1 'polypeptide(L)'
;MSSNTRAIMAAVEEEPSISQIWQVLIKIQADVTKILSHNQELRKDVESLKTSMQFHATEVDALKTQNGKLVQSNCALQSELNELGRRVQALEYKHNALEQYTRKFNVEIHGVPEYEGENLQDIVMKIGLKMSVDVTTQDIDIVHRLFRKS
;
A
#
# COMPACT_ATOMS: atom_id res chain seq x y z
N MET A 1 10.15 -13.42 72.35
CA MET A 1 11.00 -13.98 71.28
C MET A 1 12.12 -14.91 71.77
N SER A 2 12.44 -14.99 73.07
CA SER A 2 13.54 -15.83 73.59
C SER A 2 13.19 -17.31 73.81
N SER A 3 11.93 -17.63 74.16
CA SER A 3 11.54 -19.00 74.52
C SER A 3 11.41 -19.96 73.33
N ASN A 4 11.05 -19.46 72.14
CA ASN A 4 10.91 -20.30 70.95
C ASN A 4 12.28 -20.70 70.39
N THR A 5 13.26 -19.80 70.45
CA THR A 5 14.65 -20.05 70.05
C THR A 5 15.32 -21.08 70.95
N ARG A 6 15.04 -21.06 72.25
CA ARG A 6 15.60 -22.01 73.23
C ARG A 6 15.04 -23.43 73.07
N ALA A 7 13.76 -23.55 72.70
CA ALA A 7 13.14 -24.84 72.38
C ALA A 7 13.66 -25.44 71.06
N ILE A 8 13.92 -24.59 70.06
CA ILE A 8 14.53 -25.00 68.79
C ILE A 8 15.97 -25.47 69.01
N MET A 9 16.75 -24.80 69.87
CA MET A 9 18.13 -25.21 70.17
C MET A 9 18.22 -26.52 70.97
N ALA A 10 17.29 -26.78 71.90
CA ALA A 10 17.25 -28.04 72.65
C ALA A 10 16.85 -29.25 71.78
N ALA A 11 16.00 -29.06 70.77
CA ALA A 11 15.65 -30.09 69.79
C ALA A 11 16.79 -30.42 68.81
N VAL A 12 17.86 -29.61 68.78
CA VAL A 12 19.04 -29.79 67.91
C VAL A 12 20.15 -30.59 68.62
N GLU A 13 20.06 -30.81 69.94
CA GLU A 13 21.07 -31.54 70.73
C GLU A 13 20.83 -33.06 70.81
N GLU A 14 19.66 -33.59 70.40
CA GLU A 14 19.46 -35.04 70.25
C GLU A 14 19.93 -35.51 68.87
N GLU A 15 20.91 -36.42 68.84
CA GLU A 15 21.36 -37.02 67.59
C GLU A 15 20.19 -37.77 66.92
N PRO A 16 19.90 -37.49 65.64
CA PRO A 16 18.78 -38.12 64.95
C PRO A 16 18.99 -39.64 64.88
N SER A 17 17.93 -40.39 65.15
CA SER A 17 17.97 -41.84 65.05
C SER A 17 18.25 -42.27 63.61
N ILE A 18 18.97 -43.38 63.44
CA ILE A 18 19.27 -43.99 62.13
C ILE A 18 18.01 -44.18 61.29
N SER A 19 16.86 -44.50 61.92
CA SER A 19 15.57 -44.64 61.22
C SER A 19 15.08 -43.32 60.62
N GLN A 20 15.21 -42.21 61.34
CA GLN A 20 14.84 -40.88 60.83
C GLN A 20 15.75 -40.46 59.67
N ILE A 21 17.05 -40.75 59.76
CA ILE A 21 18.01 -40.50 58.68
C ILE A 21 17.62 -41.30 57.43
N TRP A 22 17.31 -42.60 57.57
CA TRP A 22 16.86 -43.45 56.46
C TRP A 22 15.57 -42.94 55.80
N GLN A 23 14.59 -42.48 56.59
CA GLN A 23 13.35 -41.91 56.06
C GLN A 23 13.61 -40.65 55.23
N VAL A 24 14.51 -39.77 55.69
CA VAL A 24 14.91 -38.58 54.93
C VAL A 24 15.64 -38.97 53.65
N LEU A 25 16.56 -39.95 53.70
CA LEU A 25 17.26 -40.45 52.51
C LEU A 25 16.30 -41.00 51.46
N ILE A 26 15.27 -41.76 51.86
CA ILE A 26 14.24 -42.28 50.94
C ILE A 26 13.45 -41.13 50.30
N LYS A 27 13.06 -40.12 51.08
CA LYS A 27 12.36 -38.92 50.55
C LYS A 27 13.23 -38.16 49.56
N ILE A 28 14.50 -37.92 49.90
CA ILE A 28 15.47 -37.29 49.00
C ILE A 28 15.64 -38.10 47.72
N GLN A 29 15.75 -39.43 47.81
CA GLN A 29 15.85 -40.29 46.63
C GLN A 29 14.62 -40.17 45.72
N ALA A 30 13.42 -40.13 46.30
CA ALA A 30 12.18 -39.94 45.56
C ALA A 30 12.14 -38.56 44.87
N ASP A 31 12.49 -37.50 45.60
CA ASP A 31 12.54 -36.13 45.07
C ASP A 31 13.57 -35.98 43.96
N VAL A 32 14.76 -36.56 44.13
CA VAL A 32 15.82 -36.58 43.09
C VAL A 32 15.32 -37.29 41.84
N THR A 33 14.63 -38.43 41.98
CA THR A 33 14.07 -39.16 40.84
C THR A 33 13.02 -38.33 40.11
N LYS A 34 12.16 -37.63 40.86
CA LYS A 34 11.18 -36.70 40.31
C LYS A 34 11.85 -35.52 39.60
N ILE A 35 12.88 -34.92 40.17
CA ILE A 35 13.63 -33.82 39.53
C ILE A 35 14.27 -34.30 38.22
N LEU A 36 14.83 -35.51 38.19
CA LEU A 36 15.41 -36.09 36.99
C LEU A 36 14.36 -36.28 35.88
N SER A 37 13.15 -36.74 36.21
CA SER A 37 12.07 -36.89 35.22
C SER A 37 11.62 -35.55 34.64
N HIS A 38 11.39 -34.53 35.48
CA HIS A 38 11.02 -33.19 35.01
C HIS A 38 12.13 -32.56 34.15
N ASN A 39 13.40 -32.78 34.49
CA ASN A 39 14.51 -32.31 33.67
C ASN A 39 14.55 -32.98 32.28
N GLN A 40 14.14 -34.26 32.18
CA GLN A 40 14.02 -34.93 30.88
C GLN A 40 12.87 -34.36 30.04
N GLU A 41 11.74 -34.04 30.67
CA GLU A 41 10.60 -33.39 30.01
C GLU A 41 10.97 -31.98 29.51
N LEU A 42 11.58 -31.16 30.37
CA LEU A 42 12.05 -29.82 29.98
C LEU A 42 13.03 -29.88 28.80
N ARG A 43 13.91 -30.89 28.74
CA ARG A 43 14.82 -31.08 27.60
C ARG A 43 14.06 -31.37 26.31
N LYS A 44 12.97 -32.11 26.36
CA LYS A 44 12.11 -32.38 25.19
C LYS A 44 11.40 -31.10 24.74
N ASP A 45 10.88 -30.32 25.69
CA ASP A 45 10.20 -29.04 25.39
C ASP A 45 11.17 -28.04 24.74
N VAL A 46 12.41 -27.97 25.23
CA VAL A 46 13.46 -27.12 24.64
C VAL A 46 13.78 -27.53 23.21
N GLU A 47 13.87 -28.83 22.91
CA GLU A 47 14.15 -29.28 21.54
C GLU A 47 12.96 -29.03 20.60
N SER A 48 11.73 -29.20 21.10
CA SER A 48 10.52 -28.86 20.34
C SER A 48 10.47 -27.36 20.02
N LEU A 49 10.74 -26.50 21.02
CA LEU A 49 10.76 -25.06 20.84
C LEU A 49 11.85 -24.62 19.86
N LYS A 50 13.05 -25.23 19.95
CA LYS A 50 14.14 -24.99 19.00
C LYS A 50 13.74 -25.33 17.57
N THR A 51 13.05 -26.45 17.37
CA THR A 51 12.55 -26.86 16.05
C THR A 51 11.52 -25.85 15.52
N SER A 52 10.56 -25.43 16.35
CA SER A 52 9.57 -24.41 15.98
C SER A 52 10.23 -23.07 15.65
N MET A 53 11.23 -22.65 16.42
CA MET A 53 11.95 -21.40 16.18
C MET A 53 12.74 -21.43 14.86
N GLN A 54 13.37 -22.57 14.53
CA GLN A 54 14.03 -22.74 13.24
C GLN A 54 13.04 -22.66 12.07
N PHE A 55 11.88 -23.30 12.19
CA PHE A 55 10.81 -23.20 11.20
C PHE A 55 10.36 -21.75 10.99
N HIS A 56 10.09 -21.02 12.07
CA HIS A 56 9.69 -19.62 11.97
C HIS A 56 10.79 -18.71 11.41
N ALA A 57 12.06 -18.98 11.70
CA ALA A 57 13.17 -18.25 11.09
C ALA A 57 13.17 -18.42 9.56
N THR A 58 12.96 -19.65 9.07
CA THR A 58 12.88 -19.90 7.62
C THR A 58 11.67 -19.23 6.97
N GLU A 59 10.51 -19.22 7.63
CA GLU A 59 9.31 -18.53 7.14
C GLU A 59 9.51 -17.01 7.08
N VAL A 60 10.17 -16.42 8.09
CA VAL A 60 10.49 -14.98 8.10
C VAL A 60 11.42 -14.62 6.95
N ASP A 61 12.44 -15.44 6.66
CA ASP A 61 13.35 -15.20 5.52
C ASP A 61 12.63 -15.33 4.17
N ALA A 62 11.72 -16.29 4.04
CA ALA A 62 10.89 -16.46 2.84
C ALA A 62 9.97 -15.25 2.63
N LEU A 63 9.27 -14.79 3.68
CA LEU A 63 8.41 -13.62 3.64
C LEU A 63 9.20 -12.35 3.30
N LYS A 64 10.39 -12.17 3.89
CA LYS A 64 11.26 -11.03 3.59
C LYS A 64 11.67 -11.01 2.12
N THR A 65 11.99 -12.18 1.56
CA THR A 65 12.32 -12.34 0.14
C THR A 65 11.13 -12.02 -0.77
N GLN A 66 9.95 -12.54 -0.46
CA GLN A 66 8.72 -12.24 -1.21
C GLN A 66 8.37 -10.75 -1.14
N ASN A 67 8.45 -10.14 0.03
CA ASN A 67 8.20 -8.72 0.22
C ASN A 67 9.18 -7.87 -0.60
N GLY A 68 10.47 -8.25 -0.65
CA GLY A 68 11.45 -7.59 -1.51
C GLY A 68 11.07 -7.62 -3.00
N LYS A 69 10.59 -8.77 -3.50
CA LYS A 69 10.11 -8.89 -4.89
C LYS A 69 8.87 -8.02 -5.16
N LEU A 70 7.93 -7.98 -4.22
CA LEU A 70 6.72 -7.16 -4.32
C LEU A 70 7.07 -5.67 -4.36
N VAL A 71 7.97 -5.21 -3.48
CA VAL A 71 8.45 -3.82 -3.47
C VAL A 71 9.11 -3.47 -4.81
N GLN A 72 9.97 -4.34 -5.34
CA GLN A 72 10.62 -4.11 -6.63
C GLN A 72 9.61 -4.01 -7.78
N SER A 73 8.62 -4.92 -7.83
CA SER A 73 7.57 -4.89 -8.85
C SER A 73 6.71 -3.63 -8.74
N ASN A 74 6.37 -3.19 -7.53
CA ASN A 74 5.58 -1.98 -7.31
C ASN A 74 6.34 -0.73 -7.79
N CYS A 75 7.64 -0.62 -7.49
CA CYS A 75 8.48 0.45 -8.00
C CYS A 75 8.54 0.48 -9.53
N ALA A 76 8.66 -0.68 -10.18
CA ALA A 76 8.66 -0.77 -11.64
C ALA A 76 7.32 -0.29 -12.24
N LEU A 77 6.20 -0.77 -11.70
CA LEU A 77 4.85 -0.38 -12.13
C LEU A 77 4.59 1.13 -11.93
N GLN A 78 5.04 1.71 -10.82
CA GLN A 78 4.93 3.16 -10.60
C GLN A 78 5.73 3.96 -11.63
N SER A 79 6.93 3.49 -12.01
CA SER A 79 7.73 4.12 -13.05
C SER A 79 7.02 4.08 -14.42
N GLU A 80 6.49 2.91 -14.80
CA GLU A 80 5.73 2.74 -16.04
C GLU A 80 4.47 3.60 -16.08
N LEU A 81 3.74 3.68 -14.96
CA LEU A 81 2.54 4.53 -14.85
C LEU A 81 2.88 6.01 -15.06
N ASN A 82 3.98 6.49 -14.47
CA ASN A 82 4.44 7.86 -14.64
C ASN A 82 4.91 8.15 -16.07
N GLU A 83 5.57 7.19 -16.72
CA GLU A 83 5.94 7.33 -18.14
C GLU A 83 4.72 7.37 -19.04
N LEU A 84 3.76 6.47 -18.83
CA LEU A 84 2.53 6.43 -19.60
C LEU A 84 1.71 7.72 -19.42
N GLY A 85 1.61 8.23 -18.18
CA GLY A 85 0.96 9.52 -17.90
C GLY A 85 1.58 10.68 -18.67
N ARG A 86 2.92 10.76 -18.71
CA ARG A 86 3.64 11.77 -19.52
C ARG A 86 3.36 11.62 -21.01
N ARG A 87 3.30 10.38 -21.52
CA ARG A 87 3.00 10.10 -22.94
C ARG A 87 1.58 10.51 -23.30
N VAL A 88 0.60 10.21 -22.45
CA VAL A 88 -0.80 10.63 -22.64
C VAL A 88 -0.89 12.15 -22.71
N GLN A 89 -0.31 12.86 -21.73
CA GLN A 89 -0.31 14.33 -21.72
C GLN A 89 0.34 14.92 -22.98
N ALA A 90 1.46 14.35 -23.43
CA ALA A 90 2.12 14.80 -24.65
C ALA A 90 1.27 14.55 -25.91
N LEU A 91 0.53 13.43 -25.96
CA LEU A 91 -0.38 13.13 -27.05
C LEU A 91 -1.60 14.05 -27.05
N GLU A 92 -2.19 14.33 -25.89
CA GLU A 92 -3.29 15.29 -25.73
C GLU A 92 -2.89 16.68 -26.21
N TYR A 93 -1.69 17.14 -25.82
CA TYR A 93 -1.16 18.42 -26.28
C TYR A 93 -1.00 18.45 -27.80
N LYS A 94 -0.39 17.41 -28.39
CA LYS A 94 -0.22 17.30 -29.86
C LYS A 94 -1.57 17.25 -30.57
N HIS A 95 -2.53 16.54 -30.02
CA HIS A 95 -3.87 16.42 -30.57
C HIS A 95 -4.59 17.77 -30.58
N ASN A 96 -4.56 18.50 -29.45
CA ASN A 96 -5.12 19.84 -29.38
C ASN A 96 -4.42 20.81 -30.36
N ALA A 97 -3.10 20.75 -30.47
CA ALA A 97 -2.36 21.56 -31.42
C ALA A 97 -2.75 21.26 -32.88
N LEU A 98 -2.99 19.99 -33.22
CA LEU A 98 -3.50 19.57 -34.52
C LEU A 98 -4.93 20.09 -34.75
N GLU A 99 -5.82 20.00 -33.77
CA GLU A 99 -7.17 20.57 -33.89
C GLU A 99 -7.15 22.10 -34.09
N GLN A 100 -6.28 22.81 -33.36
CA GLN A 100 -6.12 24.25 -33.54
C GLN A 100 -5.57 24.57 -34.93
N TYR A 101 -4.64 23.77 -35.43
CA TYR A 101 -4.08 23.94 -36.77
C TYR A 101 -5.14 23.75 -37.87
N THR A 102 -6.02 22.75 -37.73
CA THR A 102 -7.10 22.52 -38.71
C THR A 102 -8.15 23.63 -38.69
N ARG A 103 -8.35 24.30 -37.55
CA ARG A 103 -9.29 25.43 -37.39
C ARG A 103 -8.63 26.80 -37.58
N LYS A 104 -7.36 26.86 -38.02
CA LYS A 104 -6.57 28.10 -38.09
C LYS A 104 -7.22 29.23 -38.91
N PHE A 105 -8.01 28.88 -39.92
CA PHE A 105 -8.71 29.84 -40.78
C PHE A 105 -10.21 29.90 -40.51
N ASN A 106 -10.69 29.20 -39.47
CA ASN A 106 -12.09 29.22 -39.10
C ASN A 106 -12.35 30.43 -38.21
N VAL A 107 -13.46 31.12 -38.45
CA VAL A 107 -13.91 32.24 -37.63
C VAL A 107 -15.28 31.88 -37.04
N GLU A 108 -15.40 31.95 -35.72
CA GLU A 108 -16.66 31.77 -35.01
C GLU A 108 -17.27 33.14 -34.68
N ILE A 109 -18.51 33.37 -35.12
CA ILE A 109 -19.21 34.64 -34.93
C ILE A 109 -20.40 34.41 -34.00
N HIS A 110 -20.40 35.12 -32.87
CA HIS A 110 -21.47 35.04 -31.87
C HIS A 110 -22.43 36.22 -31.95
N GLY A 111 -23.66 36.03 -31.46
CA GLY A 111 -24.66 37.09 -31.35
C GLY A 111 -25.38 37.43 -32.67
N VAL A 112 -25.29 36.57 -33.67
CA VAL A 112 -26.00 36.72 -34.95
C VAL A 112 -27.41 36.13 -34.82
N PRO A 113 -28.50 36.94 -34.93
CA PRO A 113 -29.88 36.43 -34.90
C PRO A 113 -30.13 35.37 -35.98
N GLU A 114 -31.06 34.45 -35.71
CA GLU A 114 -31.43 33.35 -36.61
C GLU A 114 -32.83 33.56 -37.17
N TYR A 115 -33.02 33.27 -38.45
CA TYR A 115 -34.30 33.37 -39.14
C TYR A 115 -34.41 32.31 -40.25
N GLU A 116 -35.64 31.90 -40.54
CA GLU A 116 -35.92 30.88 -41.55
C GLU A 116 -35.59 31.41 -42.95
N GLY A 117 -34.92 30.60 -43.78
CA GLY A 117 -34.51 30.99 -45.13
C GLY A 117 -33.33 31.97 -45.19
N GLU A 118 -32.51 32.04 -44.13
CA GLU A 118 -31.35 32.92 -44.10
C GLU A 118 -30.26 32.55 -45.12
N ASN A 119 -29.61 33.58 -45.70
CA ASN A 119 -28.38 33.40 -46.47
C ASN A 119 -27.17 33.73 -45.60
N LEU A 120 -26.48 32.70 -45.11
CA LEU A 120 -25.34 32.84 -44.21
C LEU A 120 -24.15 33.58 -44.87
N GLN A 121 -23.91 33.39 -46.17
CA GLN A 121 -22.83 34.08 -46.87
C GLN A 121 -23.09 35.59 -46.92
N ASP A 122 -24.33 36.00 -47.22
CA ASP A 122 -24.72 37.42 -47.22
C ASP A 122 -24.56 38.07 -45.85
N ILE A 123 -24.90 37.32 -44.78
CA ILE A 123 -24.72 37.79 -43.40
C ILE A 123 -23.25 38.01 -43.10
N VAL A 124 -22.37 37.06 -43.43
CA VAL A 124 -20.92 37.18 -43.23
C VAL A 124 -20.34 38.36 -44.00
N MET A 125 -20.72 38.54 -45.28
CA MET A 125 -20.28 39.68 -46.09
C MET A 125 -20.72 41.03 -45.50
N LYS A 126 -21.98 41.12 -45.02
CA LYS A 126 -22.48 42.33 -44.33
C LYS A 126 -21.70 42.63 -43.05
N ILE A 127 -21.34 41.61 -42.28
CA ILE A 127 -20.53 41.76 -41.07
C ILE A 127 -19.11 42.24 -41.43
N GLY A 128 -18.46 41.63 -42.43
CA GLY A 128 -17.15 42.05 -42.94
C GLY A 128 -17.14 43.52 -43.34
N LEU A 129 -18.13 43.94 -44.13
CA LEU A 129 -18.29 45.33 -44.57
C LEU A 129 -18.43 46.29 -43.38
N LYS A 130 -19.19 45.91 -42.34
CA LYS A 130 -19.33 46.72 -41.12
C LYS A 130 -18.03 46.83 -40.31
N MET A 131 -17.16 45.82 -40.42
CA MET A 131 -15.83 45.83 -39.82
C MET A 131 -14.76 46.47 -40.72
N SER A 132 -15.15 47.04 -41.87
CA SER A 132 -14.23 47.57 -42.89
C SER A 132 -13.26 46.52 -43.47
N VAL A 133 -13.71 45.26 -43.55
CA VAL A 133 -13.01 44.16 -44.21
C VAL A 133 -13.76 43.80 -45.48
N ASP A 134 -13.06 43.78 -46.62
CA ASP A 134 -13.64 43.33 -47.87
C ASP A 134 -13.64 41.79 -47.90
N VAL A 135 -14.84 41.21 -47.81
CA VAL A 135 -15.05 39.76 -47.81
C VAL A 135 -15.94 39.42 -48.99
N THR A 136 -15.44 38.56 -49.86
CA THR A 136 -16.17 38.05 -51.02
C THR A 136 -16.60 36.62 -50.81
N THR A 137 -17.48 36.11 -51.68
CA THR A 137 -17.88 34.69 -51.63
C THR A 137 -16.73 33.72 -51.92
N GLN A 138 -15.65 34.18 -52.56
CA GLN A 138 -14.45 33.37 -52.83
C GLN A 138 -13.57 33.20 -51.59
N ASP A 139 -13.71 34.08 -50.60
CA ASP A 139 -12.99 34.00 -49.32
C ASP A 139 -13.65 33.05 -48.32
N ILE A 140 -14.84 32.51 -48.65
CA ILE A 140 -15.64 31.64 -47.79
C ILE A 140 -15.66 30.22 -48.37
N ASP A 141 -14.89 29.32 -47.78
CA ASP A 141 -14.92 27.90 -48.15
C ASP A 141 -16.23 27.22 -47.71
N ILE A 142 -16.58 27.34 -46.44
CA ILE A 142 -17.78 26.72 -45.83
C ILE A 142 -18.34 27.66 -44.76
N VAL A 143 -19.67 27.83 -44.75
CA VAL A 143 -20.38 28.56 -43.68
C VAL A 143 -21.57 27.74 -43.20
N HIS A 144 -21.75 27.65 -41.88
CA HIS A 144 -22.87 26.96 -41.25
C HIS A 144 -23.10 27.50 -39.83
N ARG A 145 -24.32 27.31 -39.32
CA ARG A 145 -24.63 27.55 -37.90
C ARG A 145 -24.03 26.42 -37.05
N LEU A 146 -23.50 26.77 -35.89
CA LEU A 146 -23.07 25.79 -34.90
C LEU A 146 -24.24 25.45 -33.98
N PHE A 147 -24.63 24.19 -33.92
CA PHE A 147 -25.65 23.73 -32.99
C PHE A 147 -25.12 23.83 -31.56
N ARG A 148 -25.81 24.59 -30.71
CA ARG A 148 -25.59 24.49 -29.26
C ARG A 148 -26.15 23.15 -28.78
N LYS A 149 -25.31 22.34 -28.12
CA LYS A 149 -25.83 21.31 -27.22
C LYS A 149 -26.51 22.04 -26.06
N SER A 150 -27.80 21.78 -25.86
CA SER A 150 -28.55 22.13 -24.65
C SER A 150 -28.00 21.39 -23.44
#